data_AF-A0A0E0LUB6-F1
#
_entry.id   AF-A0A0E0LUB6-F1
#
_cell.length_a   1.000
_cell.length_b   1.000
_cell.length_c   1.000
_cell.angle_alpha   90.00
_cell.angle_beta   90.00
_cell.angle_gamma   90.00
#
_symmetry.space_group_name_H-M   'P 1'
#
loop_
_entity.id
_entity.type
_entity.pdbx_description
1 polymer ?
#
loop_
_entity_poly.entity_id
_entity_poly.type
_entity_poly.pdbx_seq_one_letter_code
_entity_poly.pdbx_strand_id
1 'polypeptide(L)'
;MAMSYRGCKKFFSGIQGIPNFLYGKHNIIMDMPLTMNLSRILQGAPFLDYEAQSYARIGVMPRYGGADSVIWFDVEPFCTFHLVNCFEEHDEVVVRGFRVPGSILMGPTLEHSVDEEPANQELNEEYFSRLYEWRLNLKSMNVIEKYLTGTGVDMEFPVINDKYVGLNHKYAYAQVVDSQGSLAGGCGVGMF
;
A
#
# COMPACT_ATOMS: atom_id res chain seq x y z
N MET A 1 20.16 23.00 5.38
CA MET A 1 19.10 23.73 4.65
C MET A 1 18.71 22.84 3.47
N ALA A 2 17.86 21.84 3.71
CA ALA A 2 17.48 20.86 2.71
C ALA A 2 16.34 21.43 1.86
N MET A 3 16.58 21.60 0.56
CA MET A 3 15.56 22.02 -0.38
C MET A 3 14.54 20.88 -0.52
N SER A 4 13.38 21.04 0.13
CA SER A 4 12.18 20.31 -0.23
C SER A 4 11.84 20.68 -1.67
N TYR A 5 12.05 19.76 -2.61
CA TYR A 5 11.65 19.92 -4.00
C TYR A 5 10.11 19.95 -4.07
N ARG A 6 9.54 21.13 -3.84
CA ARG A 6 8.19 21.50 -4.28
C ARG A 6 8.19 21.49 -5.80
N GLY A 7 7.91 20.35 -6.42
CA GLY A 7 7.89 20.30 -7.87
C GLY A 7 8.04 18.92 -8.46
N CYS A 8 7.11 18.01 -8.15
CA CYS A 8 6.75 16.97 -9.10
C CYS A 8 5.24 16.76 -9.05
N LYS A 9 4.50 17.68 -9.69
CA LYS A 9 3.16 17.39 -10.21
C LYS A 9 3.32 16.35 -11.34
N LYS A 10 3.68 15.12 -10.99
CA LYS A 10 3.47 13.97 -11.88
C LYS A 10 2.35 13.18 -11.25
N PHE A 11 1.18 13.30 -11.87
CA PHE A 11 0.24 12.20 -11.90
C PHE A 11 1.05 10.92 -12.08
N PHE A 12 1.00 9.99 -11.13
CA PHE A 12 1.43 8.61 -11.36
C PHE A 12 0.40 7.96 -12.30
N SER A 13 0.40 8.40 -13.56
CA SER A 13 -0.33 7.77 -14.67
C SER A 13 0.61 6.96 -15.57
N GLY A 14 1.84 6.68 -15.11
CA GLY A 14 2.91 6.19 -15.98
C GLY A 14 3.81 5.08 -15.43
N ILE A 15 3.50 4.47 -14.28
CA ILE A 15 4.07 3.15 -13.96
C ILE A 15 3.02 2.14 -14.39
N GLN A 16 3.34 1.37 -15.43
CA GLN A 16 2.62 0.19 -15.82
C GLN A 16 2.67 -0.78 -14.62
N GLY A 17 1.69 -0.72 -13.72
CA GLY A 17 1.67 -1.49 -12.48
C GLY A 17 0.91 -0.91 -11.30
N ILE A 18 0.55 0.39 -11.27
CA ILE A 18 -0.32 0.95 -10.22
C ILE A 18 -1.75 1.07 -10.78
N PRO A 19 -2.72 0.25 -10.33
CA PRO A 19 -4.08 0.34 -10.85
C PRO A 19 -4.75 1.64 -10.39
N ASN A 20 -4.91 2.58 -11.33
CA ASN A 20 -5.91 3.63 -11.21
C ASN A 20 -7.29 2.96 -11.26
N PHE A 21 -8.03 2.92 -10.14
CA PHE A 21 -9.39 2.39 -10.13
C PHE A 21 -10.36 3.43 -10.73
N LEU A 22 -10.97 3.10 -11.87
CA LEU A 22 -11.79 4.01 -12.69
C LEU A 22 -13.31 3.84 -12.48
N TYR A 23 -13.73 3.20 -11.38
CA TYR A 23 -15.13 2.86 -11.14
C TYR A 23 -15.61 3.49 -9.82
N GLY A 24 -16.60 4.38 -9.94
CA GLY A 24 -17.08 5.26 -8.85
C GLY A 24 -17.29 6.70 -9.33
N LYS A 25 -17.73 7.58 -8.43
CA LYS A 25 -17.81 9.04 -8.66
C LYS A 25 -16.47 9.74 -8.37
N HIS A 26 -15.51 9.03 -7.79
CA HIS A 26 -14.22 9.56 -7.38
C HIS A 26 -13.06 8.71 -7.91
N ASN A 27 -11.91 9.36 -8.11
CA ASN A 27 -10.61 8.73 -8.29
C ASN A 27 -9.88 8.74 -6.94
N ILE A 28 -9.15 7.67 -6.66
CA ILE A 28 -8.36 7.51 -5.44
C ILE A 28 -6.88 7.65 -5.77
N ILE A 29 -6.16 8.45 -4.97
CA ILE A 29 -4.73 8.68 -5.11
C ILE A 29 -4.06 8.26 -3.81
N MET A 30 -3.10 7.34 -3.89
CA MET A 30 -2.33 6.88 -2.74
C MET A 30 -1.01 7.66 -2.71
N ASP A 31 -0.81 8.50 -1.69
CA ASP A 31 0.41 9.27 -1.45
C ASP A 31 1.16 8.62 -0.27
N MET A 32 2.01 7.65 -0.62
CA MET A 32 2.77 6.84 0.33
C MET A 32 4.23 7.32 0.38
N PRO A 33 4.97 7.07 1.47
CA PRO A 33 6.32 7.60 1.64
C PRO A 33 7.38 6.79 0.88
N LEU A 34 7.13 6.49 -0.38
CA LEU A 34 8.07 5.90 -1.33
C LEU A 34 8.75 7.00 -2.14
N THR A 35 10.06 7.19 -1.94
CA THR A 35 10.80 8.30 -2.55
C THR A 35 11.84 7.81 -3.56
N MET A 36 11.89 8.49 -4.71
CA MET A 36 12.89 8.27 -5.75
C MET A 36 14.02 9.30 -5.60
N ASN A 37 15.25 8.84 -5.40
CA ASN A 37 16.39 9.74 -5.21
C ASN A 37 17.64 9.28 -5.95
N LEU A 38 18.03 10.03 -6.99
CA LEU A 38 19.24 9.77 -7.79
C LEU A 38 20.53 9.84 -6.95
N SER A 39 20.57 10.67 -5.90
CA SER A 39 21.77 10.77 -5.07
C SER A 39 22.03 9.50 -4.25
N ARG A 40 21.01 8.67 -4.00
CA ARG A 40 21.16 7.35 -3.39
C ARG A 40 21.95 6.40 -4.29
N ILE A 41 21.64 6.39 -5.60
CA ILE A 41 22.38 5.57 -6.57
C ILE A 41 23.87 5.91 -6.55
N LEU A 42 24.21 7.20 -6.52
CA LEU A 42 25.61 7.66 -6.48
C LEU A 42 26.35 7.21 -5.21
N GLN A 43 25.62 6.85 -4.15
CA GLN A 43 26.13 6.35 -2.88
C GLN A 43 26.02 4.82 -2.76
N GLY A 44 25.63 4.11 -3.83
CA GLY A 44 25.46 2.65 -3.83
C GLY A 44 24.17 2.17 -3.15
N ALA A 45 23.22 3.06 -2.86
CA ALA A 45 21.93 2.75 -2.25
C ALA A 45 20.79 2.64 -3.30
N PRO A 46 19.67 1.98 -2.97
CA PRO A 46 18.53 1.83 -3.88
C PRO A 46 17.96 3.17 -4.37
N PHE A 47 17.52 3.18 -5.63
CA PHE A 47 16.90 4.36 -6.24
C PHE A 47 15.57 4.75 -5.59
N LEU A 48 14.77 3.74 -5.27
CA LEU A 48 13.49 3.85 -4.60
C LEU A 48 13.68 3.35 -3.16
N ASP A 49 13.14 4.07 -2.18
CA ASP A 49 13.23 3.71 -0.77
C ASP A 49 11.96 4.11 -0.03
N TYR A 50 11.72 3.49 1.12
CA TYR A 50 10.59 3.78 2.00
C TYR A 50 11.05 4.63 3.20
N GLU A 51 10.50 5.84 3.32
CA GLU A 51 10.82 6.75 4.43
C GLU A 51 9.79 6.59 5.55
N ALA A 52 10.00 5.60 6.43
CA ALA A 52 9.06 5.23 7.49
C ALA A 52 8.63 6.36 8.44
N GLN A 53 9.46 7.41 8.57
CA GLN A 53 9.19 8.58 9.42
C GLN A 53 8.47 9.72 8.66
N SER A 54 8.12 9.50 7.40
CA SER A 54 7.39 10.47 6.57
C SER A 54 5.88 10.25 6.67
N TYR A 55 5.11 11.15 6.07
CA TYR A 55 3.65 11.11 6.09
C TYR A 55 3.09 10.16 5.01
N ALA A 56 1.85 9.72 5.20
CA ALA A 56 1.03 9.11 4.15
C ALA A 56 -0.34 9.77 4.09
N ARG A 57 -0.90 9.85 2.89
CA ARG A 57 -2.23 10.43 2.66
C ARG A 57 -2.98 9.69 1.56
N ILE A 58 -4.30 9.75 1.64
CA ILE A 58 -5.19 9.30 0.56
C ILE A 58 -5.94 10.51 0.01
N GLY A 59 -5.81 10.71 -1.30
CA GLY A 59 -6.52 11.74 -2.05
C GLY A 59 -7.80 11.19 -2.65
N VAL A 60 -8.92 11.85 -2.36
CA VAL A 60 -10.21 11.61 -3.02
C VAL A 60 -10.48 12.75 -3.99
N MET A 61 -10.51 12.45 -5.28
CA MET A 61 -10.74 13.44 -6.33
C MET A 61 -12.04 13.12 -7.05
N PRO A 62 -12.97 14.08 -7.27
CA PRO A 62 -14.10 13.86 -8.15
C PRO A 62 -13.64 13.32 -9.52
N ARG A 63 -14.38 12.38 -10.10
CA ARG A 63 -13.96 11.62 -11.30
C ARG A 63 -13.54 12.52 -12.47
N TYR A 64 -14.27 13.62 -12.65
CA TYR A 64 -14.03 14.62 -13.70
C TYR A 64 -13.49 15.95 -13.12
N GLY A 65 -13.01 15.92 -11.87
CA GLY A 65 -12.39 17.05 -11.20
C GLY A 65 -10.93 17.24 -11.62
N GLY A 66 -10.41 18.44 -11.38
CA GLY A 66 -9.00 18.76 -11.55
C GLY A 66 -8.17 18.53 -10.28
N ALA A 67 -6.85 18.70 -10.38
CA ALA A 67 -5.94 18.52 -9.25
C ALA A 67 -6.26 19.39 -8.01
N ASP A 68 -6.88 20.56 -8.22
CA ASP A 68 -7.28 21.46 -7.13
C ASP A 68 -8.57 21.00 -6.40
N SER A 69 -9.23 19.96 -6.91
CA SER A 69 -10.43 19.36 -6.29
C SER A 69 -10.15 18.13 -5.45
N VAL A 70 -8.87 17.77 -5.26
CA VAL A 70 -8.48 16.62 -4.43
C VAL A 70 -8.69 16.98 -2.95
N ILE A 71 -9.43 16.14 -2.26
CA ILE A 71 -9.58 16.16 -0.81
C ILE A 71 -8.58 15.17 -0.22
N TRP A 72 -7.66 15.64 0.60
CA TRP A 72 -6.61 14.81 1.21
C TRP A 72 -6.99 14.40 2.62
N PHE A 73 -6.75 13.12 2.93
CA PHE A 73 -6.91 12.53 4.25
C PHE A 73 -5.54 12.03 4.72
N ASP A 74 -5.12 12.46 5.90
CA ASP A 74 -3.92 11.92 6.56
C ASP A 74 -4.23 10.53 7.11
N VAL A 75 -3.32 9.58 6.89
CA VAL A 75 -3.46 8.17 7.31
C VAL A 75 -2.14 7.68 7.90
N GLU A 76 -2.17 6.55 8.62
CA GLU A 76 -0.94 5.92 9.10
C GLU A 76 -0.01 5.56 7.93
N PRO A 77 1.32 5.83 8.02
CA PRO A 77 2.28 5.43 7.00
C PRO A 77 2.18 3.95 6.60
N PHE A 78 2.25 3.69 5.30
CA PHE A 78 2.13 2.35 4.73
C PHE A 78 2.62 2.32 3.29
N CYS A 79 2.82 1.10 2.78
CA CYS A 79 2.85 0.79 1.37
C CYS A 79 1.65 -0.09 0.96
N THR A 80 1.28 -0.05 -0.33
CA THR A 80 0.34 -0.97 -0.96
C THR A 80 0.79 -1.25 -2.39
N PHE A 81 0.72 -2.49 -2.86
CA PHE A 81 0.82 -2.80 -4.30
C PHE A 81 -0.56 -2.81 -4.93
N HIS A 82 -1.46 -3.62 -4.38
CA HIS A 82 -2.78 -3.82 -4.96
C HIS A 82 -3.90 -3.35 -4.04
N LEU A 83 -4.80 -2.57 -4.64
CA LEU A 83 -6.11 -2.32 -4.05
C LEU A 83 -7.06 -3.44 -4.48
N VAL A 84 -7.96 -3.80 -3.58
CA VAL A 84 -9.02 -4.77 -3.82
C VAL A 84 -10.19 -4.11 -4.54
N ASN A 85 -10.66 -2.97 -4.01
CA ASN A 85 -11.75 -2.19 -4.59
C ASN A 85 -11.87 -0.83 -3.88
N CYS A 86 -12.60 0.10 -4.49
CA CYS A 86 -13.06 1.32 -3.84
C CYS A 86 -14.54 1.57 -4.17
N PHE A 87 -15.32 2.08 -3.23
CA PHE A 87 -16.75 2.37 -3.44
C PHE A 87 -17.26 3.44 -2.48
N GLU A 88 -18.41 4.03 -2.79
CA GLU A 88 -19.07 4.98 -1.89
C GLU A 88 -20.09 4.30 -0.98
N GLU A 89 -20.15 4.76 0.27
CA GLU A 89 -21.19 4.38 1.24
C GLU A 89 -21.63 5.62 2.02
N HIS A 90 -22.83 6.12 1.73
CA HIS A 90 -23.35 7.38 2.28
C HIS A 90 -22.40 8.57 2.03
N ASP A 91 -21.83 9.13 3.10
CA ASP A 91 -20.89 10.26 3.07
C ASP A 91 -19.42 9.80 3.06
N GLU A 92 -19.17 8.51 2.91
CA GLU A 92 -17.83 7.91 2.97
C GLU A 92 -17.39 7.36 1.62
N VAL A 93 -16.10 7.47 1.36
CA VAL A 93 -15.39 6.67 0.36
C VAL A 93 -14.64 5.57 1.09
N VAL A 94 -14.93 4.34 0.73
CA VAL A 94 -14.31 3.14 1.31
C VAL A 94 -13.28 2.62 0.31
N VAL A 95 -12.03 2.51 0.75
CA VAL A 95 -10.93 1.92 -0.01
C VAL A 95 -10.50 0.64 0.69
N ARG A 96 -10.47 -0.46 -0.05
CA ARG A 96 -9.93 -1.74 0.43
C ARG A 96 -8.71 -2.09 -0.39
N GLY A 97 -7.66 -2.51 0.28
CA GLY A 97 -6.41 -2.92 -0.36
C GLY A 97 -5.53 -3.66 0.63
N PHE A 98 -4.34 -4.03 0.17
CA PHE A 98 -3.38 -4.66 1.05
C PHE A 98 -2.42 -3.63 1.62
N ARG A 99 -2.35 -3.54 2.95
CA ARG A 99 -1.48 -2.63 3.68
C ARG A 99 -0.24 -3.37 4.14
N VAL A 100 0.92 -2.79 3.84
CA VAL A 100 2.22 -3.14 4.42
C VAL A 100 2.66 -1.97 5.31
N PRO A 101 2.79 -2.14 6.63
CA PRO A 101 3.25 -1.06 7.53
C PRO A 101 4.64 -0.50 7.18
N GLY A 102 5.53 -1.39 6.74
CA GLY A 102 6.92 -1.09 6.39
C GLY A 102 7.15 -0.89 4.89
N SER A 103 8.39 -1.16 4.48
CA SER A 103 8.80 -1.05 3.08
C SER A 103 8.29 -2.24 2.27
N ILE A 104 7.73 -1.96 1.10
CA ILE A 104 7.30 -3.00 0.16
C ILE A 104 8.40 -3.45 -0.80
N LEU A 105 9.53 -2.74 -0.79
CA LEU A 105 10.68 -3.00 -1.66
C LEU A 105 11.59 -4.09 -1.10
N MET A 106 11.50 -4.32 0.21
CA MET A 106 12.15 -5.41 0.89
C MET A 106 11.04 -6.41 1.21
N GLY A 107 11.11 -7.61 0.61
CA GLY A 107 10.28 -8.72 1.08
C GLY A 107 10.61 -9.04 2.55
N PRO A 108 9.81 -9.88 3.22
CA PRO A 108 10.04 -10.22 4.62
C PRO A 108 11.48 -10.72 4.80
N THR A 109 12.29 -9.93 5.49
CA THR A 109 13.65 -10.29 5.89
C THR A 109 13.63 -10.89 7.28
N LEU A 110 14.39 -11.96 7.48
CA LEU A 110 14.70 -12.46 8.82
C LEU A 110 15.44 -11.35 9.58
N GLU A 111 15.06 -11.10 10.83
CA GLU A 111 15.86 -10.23 11.68
C GLU A 111 17.20 -10.91 11.92
N HIS A 112 18.27 -10.39 11.30
CA HIS A 112 19.62 -10.86 11.53
C HIS A 112 20.13 -10.32 12.88
N SER A 113 19.70 -10.93 13.98
CA SER A 113 20.50 -10.93 15.20
C SER A 113 21.74 -11.80 14.92
N VAL A 114 22.91 -11.17 14.87
CA VAL A 114 24.21 -11.84 14.55
C VAL A 114 24.55 -12.96 15.56
N ASP A 115 23.82 -13.01 16.67
CA ASP A 115 24.07 -13.86 17.83
C ASP A 115 22.99 -14.92 18.10
N GLU A 116 21.95 -15.08 17.26
CA GLU A 116 20.87 -16.05 17.52
C GLU A 116 20.85 -17.23 16.55
N GLU A 117 20.65 -18.42 17.12
CA GLU A 117 20.43 -19.67 16.38
C GLU A 117 19.28 -19.49 15.36
N PRO A 118 19.40 -20.03 14.14
CA PRO A 118 18.43 -19.82 13.06
C PRO A 118 17.00 -20.27 13.38
N ALA A 119 16.80 -21.05 14.45
CA ALA A 119 15.50 -21.48 14.94
C ALA A 119 14.72 -20.41 15.75
N ASN A 120 15.37 -19.30 16.14
CA ASN A 120 14.77 -18.23 16.96
C ASN A 120 14.53 -16.93 16.20
N GLN A 121 14.80 -16.89 14.89
CA GLN A 121 14.59 -15.68 14.09
C GLN A 121 13.08 -15.47 13.86
N GLU A 122 12.51 -14.46 14.50
CA GLU A 122 11.12 -14.07 14.30
C GLU A 122 10.95 -13.34 12.97
N LEU A 123 9.81 -13.58 12.32
CA LEU A 123 9.42 -12.85 11.12
C LEU A 123 9.05 -11.42 11.51
N ASN A 124 9.69 -10.44 10.89
CA ASN A 124 9.28 -9.06 11.07
C ASN A 124 7.96 -8.82 10.33
N GLU A 125 6.88 -8.79 11.11
CA GLU A 125 5.51 -8.60 10.67
C GLU A 125 5.24 -7.24 10.00
N GLU A 126 6.13 -6.26 10.09
CA GLU A 126 5.98 -4.96 9.42
C GLU A 126 6.03 -5.06 7.89
N TYR A 127 6.58 -6.16 7.35
CA TYR A 127 6.67 -6.40 5.91
C TYR A 127 5.50 -7.22 5.35
N PHE A 128 4.60 -7.73 6.19
CA PHE A 128 3.48 -8.53 5.73
C PHE A 128 2.36 -7.66 5.18
N SER A 129 1.85 -8.11 4.04
CA SER A 129 0.78 -7.48 3.29
C SER A 129 -0.56 -8.02 3.77
N ARG A 130 -1.45 -7.14 4.24
CA ARG A 130 -2.68 -7.57 4.92
C ARG A 130 -3.89 -6.79 4.47
N LEU A 131 -5.04 -7.47 4.41
CA LEU A 131 -6.27 -6.84 3.95
C LEU A 131 -6.70 -5.73 4.92
N TYR A 132 -6.80 -4.53 4.40
CA TYR A 132 -7.04 -3.30 5.13
C TYR A 132 -8.18 -2.49 4.52
N GLU A 133 -8.92 -1.76 5.35
CA GLU A 133 -10.00 -0.86 4.95
C GLU A 133 -9.72 0.55 5.48
N TRP A 134 -9.68 1.51 4.56
CA TRP A 134 -9.72 2.94 4.85
C TRP A 134 -11.13 3.46 4.55
N ARG A 135 -11.79 4.07 5.53
CA ARG A 135 -13.06 4.76 5.35
C ARG A 135 -12.84 6.25 5.53
N LEU A 136 -13.10 7.01 4.47
CA LEU A 136 -12.80 8.43 4.35
C LEU A 136 -14.12 9.21 4.31
N ASN A 137 -14.45 9.90 5.40
CA ASN A 137 -15.72 10.63 5.49
C ASN A 137 -15.58 12.03 4.87
N LEU A 138 -16.30 12.29 3.77
CA LEU A 138 -16.22 13.53 3.01
C LEU A 138 -16.90 14.73 3.71
N LYS A 139 -17.70 14.50 4.76
CA LYS A 139 -18.34 15.58 5.53
C LYS A 139 -17.59 15.91 6.81
N SER A 140 -17.28 14.89 7.62
CA SER A 140 -16.60 15.10 8.90
C SER A 140 -15.09 15.20 8.76
N MET A 141 -14.54 14.80 7.62
CA MET A 141 -13.10 14.69 7.36
C MET A 141 -12.38 13.64 8.23
N ASN A 142 -13.14 12.76 8.89
CA ASN A 142 -12.57 11.67 9.69
C ASN A 142 -12.12 10.51 8.82
N VAL A 143 -11.08 9.82 9.29
CA VAL A 143 -10.58 8.55 8.75
C VAL A 143 -10.83 7.45 9.77
N ILE A 144 -11.34 6.32 9.30
CA ILE A 144 -11.35 5.07 10.07
C ILE A 144 -10.53 4.04 9.31
N GLU A 145 -9.60 3.41 10.02
CA GLU A 145 -8.62 2.48 9.47
C GLU A 145 -8.68 1.15 10.23
N LYS A 146 -8.70 0.00 9.54
CA LYS A 146 -8.70 -1.32 10.19
C LYS A 146 -8.25 -2.46 9.29
N TYR A 147 -7.66 -3.48 9.91
CA TYR A 147 -7.49 -4.81 9.31
C TYR A 147 -8.84 -5.54 9.22
N LEU A 148 -9.17 -6.09 8.05
CA LEU A 148 -10.44 -6.83 7.86
C LEU A 148 -10.33 -8.32 8.24
N THR A 149 -9.12 -8.88 8.17
CA THR A 149 -8.85 -10.31 8.42
C THR A 149 -7.89 -10.52 9.60
N GLY A 150 -7.63 -9.48 10.40
CA GLY A 150 -6.59 -9.49 11.43
C GLY A 150 -5.17 -9.44 10.84
N THR A 151 -4.17 -9.73 11.67
CA THR A 151 -2.74 -9.61 11.30
C THR A 151 -2.02 -10.93 11.05
N GLY A 152 -2.68 -12.07 11.25
CA GLY A 152 -2.03 -13.39 11.19
C GLY A 152 -1.90 -14.01 9.79
N VAL A 153 -2.35 -13.33 8.73
CA VAL A 153 -2.32 -13.87 7.36
C VAL A 153 -1.76 -12.83 6.39
N ASP A 154 -0.65 -13.18 5.73
CA ASP A 154 -0.03 -12.40 4.67
C ASP A 154 -0.70 -12.74 3.32
N MET A 155 -1.13 -11.72 2.58
CA MET A 155 -1.96 -11.85 1.39
C MET A 155 -1.68 -10.77 0.34
N GLU A 156 -1.79 -11.15 -0.92
CA GLU A 156 -1.70 -10.24 -2.07
C GLU A 156 -2.47 -10.75 -3.30
N PHE A 157 -2.40 -9.99 -4.39
CA PHE A 157 -2.98 -10.28 -5.69
C PHE A 157 -4.51 -10.48 -5.62
N PRO A 158 -5.25 -9.41 -5.25
CA PRO A 158 -6.69 -9.50 -5.09
C PRO A 158 -7.39 -9.68 -6.44
N VAL A 159 -8.44 -10.51 -6.43
CA VAL A 159 -9.39 -10.66 -7.52
C VAL A 159 -10.80 -10.53 -6.96
N ILE A 160 -11.62 -9.73 -7.62
CA ILE A 160 -13.05 -9.59 -7.33
C ILE A 160 -13.88 -9.97 -8.55
N ASN A 161 -15.17 -10.21 -8.35
CA ASN A 161 -16.10 -10.34 -9.48
C ASN A 161 -16.25 -8.97 -10.16
N ASP A 162 -15.93 -8.90 -11.46
CA ASP A 162 -15.94 -7.68 -12.26
C ASP A 162 -17.27 -6.90 -12.19
N LYS A 163 -18.40 -7.59 -11.96
CA LYS A 163 -19.71 -6.95 -11.78
C LYS A 163 -19.80 -6.02 -10.56
N TYR A 164 -18.85 -6.11 -9.64
CA TYR A 164 -18.80 -5.38 -8.38
C TYR A 164 -17.62 -4.40 -8.29
N VAL A 165 -16.85 -4.22 -9.36
CA VAL A 165 -15.79 -3.21 -9.39
C VAL A 165 -16.43 -1.83 -9.21
N GLY A 166 -15.93 -1.03 -8.25
CA GLY A 166 -16.53 0.27 -7.89
C GLY A 166 -17.75 0.18 -6.97
N LEU A 167 -18.21 -1.02 -6.60
CA LEU A 167 -19.41 -1.23 -5.78
C LEU A 167 -19.09 -1.96 -4.48
N ASN A 168 -19.96 -1.79 -3.48
CA ASN A 168 -19.88 -2.57 -2.26
C ASN A 168 -20.04 -4.07 -2.57
N HIS A 169 -19.17 -4.88 -1.99
CA HIS A 169 -19.07 -6.32 -2.23
C HIS A 169 -18.67 -7.05 -0.95
N LYS A 170 -19.08 -8.32 -0.89
CA LYS A 170 -18.86 -9.20 0.26
C LYS A 170 -17.66 -10.14 0.11
N TYR A 171 -17.24 -10.42 -1.12
CA TYR A 171 -16.26 -11.45 -1.42
C TYR A 171 -15.13 -10.90 -2.31
N ALA A 172 -13.91 -11.18 -1.91
CA ALA A 172 -12.69 -11.02 -2.68
C ALA A 172 -11.83 -12.28 -2.48
N TYR A 173 -11.02 -12.60 -3.47
CA TYR A 173 -10.08 -13.71 -3.43
C TYR A 173 -8.67 -13.15 -3.51
N ALA A 174 -7.72 -13.76 -2.83
CA ALA A 174 -6.32 -13.33 -2.81
C ALA A 174 -5.43 -14.55 -2.60
N GLN A 175 -4.18 -14.43 -3.03
CA GLN A 175 -3.15 -15.42 -2.71
C GLN A 175 -2.70 -15.21 -1.27
N VAL A 176 -2.66 -16.30 -0.50
CA VAL A 176 -2.03 -16.32 0.82
C VAL A 176 -0.55 -16.67 0.66
N VAL A 177 0.32 -15.92 1.31
CA VAL A 177 1.75 -16.18 1.37
C VAL A 177 2.03 -17.01 2.62
N ASP A 178 2.52 -18.24 2.44
CA ASP A 178 3.11 -19.01 3.52
C ASP A 178 4.55 -18.52 3.74
N SER A 179 4.69 -17.49 4.57
CA SER A 179 5.98 -16.83 4.84
C SER A 179 6.98 -17.76 5.53
N GLN A 180 6.51 -18.67 6.39
CA GLN A 180 7.34 -19.69 7.03
C GLN A 180 7.79 -20.76 6.02
N GLY A 181 6.88 -21.27 5.19
CA GLY A 181 7.20 -22.22 4.12
C GLY A 181 8.14 -21.65 3.06
N SER A 182 8.01 -20.35 2.75
CA SER A 182 8.83 -19.65 1.76
C SER A 182 10.29 -19.47 2.21
N LEU A 183 10.52 -19.23 3.51
CA LEU A 183 11.88 -19.12 4.07
C LEU A 183 12.54 -20.50 4.25
N ALA A 184 11.77 -21.53 4.59
CA ALA A 184 12.27 -22.91 4.70
C ALA A 184 12.72 -23.50 3.34
N GLY A 185 12.28 -22.91 2.22
CA GLY A 185 12.64 -23.33 0.85
C GLY A 185 14.05 -22.97 0.39
N GLY A 186 14.79 -22.14 1.14
CA GLY A 186 16.15 -21.71 0.80
C GLY A 186 16.25 -20.77 -0.41
N CYS A 187 17.41 -20.12 -0.57
CA CYS A 187 17.73 -19.19 -1.67
C CYS A 187 17.63 -19.85 -3.06
N GLY A 188 16.41 -19.96 -3.58
CA GLY A 188 16.09 -20.26 -4.96
C GLY A 188 15.38 -19.06 -5.55
N VAL A 189 15.88 -18.57 -6.68
CA VAL A 189 15.29 -17.48 -7.46
C VAL A 189 13.87 -17.88 -7.87
N GLY A 190 12.89 -17.55 -7.04
CA GLY A 190 11.46 -17.73 -7.29
C GLY A 190 10.93 -16.51 -8.02
N MET A 191 11.09 -16.50 -9.33
CA MET A 191 10.38 -15.61 -10.24
C MET A 191 8.88 -15.91 -10.11
N PHE A 192 8.09 -14.91 -9.71
CA PHE A 192 6.66 -14.82 -10.02
C PHE A 192 6.47 -13.66 -11.00
#